data_AF-A0AAW0FJ08-F1
#
_entry.id   AF-A0AAW0FJ08-F1
#
_cell.length_a   1.000
_cell.length_b   1.000
_cell.length_c   1.000
_cell.angle_alpha   90.00
_cell.angle_beta   90.00
_cell.angle_gamma   90.00
#
_symmetry.space_group_name_H-M   'P 1'
#
loop_
_entity.id
_entity.type
_entity.pdbx_description
1 polymer ?
#
loop_
_entity_poly.entity_id
_entity_poly.type
_entity_poly.pdbx_seq_one_letter_code
_entity_poly.pdbx_strand_id
1 'polypeptide(L)'
;MHVPAGFLEPSETVEVATKREIWEETGVVCLDIKIFMTQPWPFPANLMIGCIATVDFNGINEQIYLGHDRELADAQWFDTDFVKKLIYDDPGTDANPDGIILPTPESIAYQLIKAVVDKPKASKF
;
A
#
# COMPACT_ATOMS: atom_id res chain seq x y z
N MET A 1 -9.96 2.29 2.46
CA MET A 1 -8.53 2.30 2.11
C MET A 1 -8.14 0.92 1.62
N HIS A 2 -7.35 0.87 0.55
CA HIS A 2 -6.69 -0.35 0.08
C HIS A 2 -5.26 0.02 -0.36
N VAL A 3 -4.50 -0.96 -0.85
CA VAL A 3 -3.20 -0.75 -1.48
C VAL A 3 -3.31 -0.96 -3.00
N PRO A 4 -2.53 -0.26 -3.84
CA PRO A 4 -2.48 -0.49 -5.30
C PRO A 4 -2.16 -1.96 -5.63
N ALA A 5 -2.72 -2.46 -6.73
CA ALA A 5 -2.53 -3.84 -7.15
C ALA A 5 -2.86 -4.04 -8.63
N GLY A 6 -1.93 -4.64 -9.36
CA GLY A 6 -2.16 -5.03 -10.75
C GLY A 6 -1.48 -6.33 -11.14
N PHE A 7 -1.60 -6.67 -12.41
CA PHE A 7 -1.09 -7.92 -12.95
C PHE A 7 0.39 -7.82 -13.34
N LEU A 8 1.11 -8.91 -13.15
CA LEU A 8 2.47 -9.05 -13.67
C LEU A 8 2.43 -9.16 -15.21
N GLU A 9 3.15 -8.32 -15.94
CA GLU A 9 3.27 -8.45 -17.39
C GLU A 9 4.36 -9.45 -17.81
N PRO A 10 4.30 -10.01 -19.04
CA PRO A 10 5.33 -10.90 -19.53
C PRO A 10 6.72 -10.28 -19.47
N SER A 11 7.67 -11.01 -18.89
CA SER A 11 9.08 -10.61 -18.76
C SER A 11 9.35 -9.50 -17.75
N GLU A 12 8.39 -9.16 -16.87
CA GLU A 12 8.63 -8.33 -15.70
C GLU A 12 9.07 -9.17 -14.48
N THR A 13 9.92 -8.59 -13.62
CA THR A 13 10.07 -9.09 -12.26
C THR A 13 8.97 -8.51 -11.38
N VAL A 14 8.72 -9.14 -10.22
CA VAL A 14 7.72 -8.64 -9.26
C VAL A 14 8.04 -7.20 -8.84
N GLU A 15 9.32 -6.88 -8.66
CA GLU A 15 9.77 -5.54 -8.29
C GLU A 15 9.50 -4.52 -9.39
N VAL A 16 9.68 -4.90 -10.67
CA VAL A 16 9.40 -4.03 -11.81
C VAL A 16 7.90 -3.76 -11.92
N ALA A 17 7.08 -4.81 -11.90
CA ALA A 17 5.63 -4.66 -11.95
C ALA A 17 5.09 -3.84 -10.77
N THR A 18 5.58 -4.08 -9.56
CA THR A 18 5.17 -3.28 -8.38
C THR A 18 5.49 -1.80 -8.57
N LYS A 19 6.66 -1.45 -9.11
CA LYS A 19 7.02 -0.06 -9.39
C LYS A 19 6.16 0.56 -10.48
N ARG A 20 5.89 -0.20 -11.56
CA ARG A 20 5.05 0.24 -12.67
C ARG A 20 3.63 0.53 -12.17
N GLU A 21 2.99 -0.43 -11.52
CA GLU A 21 1.60 -0.30 -11.02
C GLU A 21 1.44 0.89 -10.06
N ILE A 22 2.37 1.05 -9.09
CA ILE A 22 2.32 2.19 -8.18
C ILE A 22 2.44 3.51 -8.96
N TRP A 23 3.33 3.59 -9.95
CA TRP A 23 3.51 4.79 -10.76
C TRP A 23 2.30 5.07 -11.68
N GLU A 24 1.73 4.05 -12.31
CA GLU A 24 0.57 4.17 -13.20
C GLU A 24 -0.68 4.59 -12.43
N GLU A 25 -0.95 3.99 -11.26
CA GLU A 25 -2.13 4.31 -10.47
C GLU A 25 -1.99 5.61 -9.67
N THR A 26 -0.78 5.93 -9.16
CA THR A 26 -0.61 7.01 -8.17
C THR A 26 0.41 8.08 -8.56
N GLY A 27 1.22 7.89 -9.60
CA GLY A 27 2.32 8.78 -9.97
C GLY A 27 3.56 8.71 -9.06
N VAL A 28 3.47 7.99 -7.95
CA VAL A 28 4.53 7.90 -6.93
C VAL A 28 5.70 7.05 -7.44
N VAL A 29 6.93 7.50 -7.16
CA VAL A 29 8.16 6.82 -7.58
C VAL A 29 8.81 6.09 -6.41
N CYS A 30 8.89 4.76 -6.50
CA CYS A 30 9.49 3.90 -5.47
C CYS A 30 10.95 3.54 -5.76
N LEU A 31 11.77 3.49 -4.71
CA LEU A 31 13.20 3.12 -4.80
C LEU A 31 13.42 1.61 -4.65
N ASP A 32 12.98 1.06 -3.51
CA ASP A 32 13.22 -0.34 -3.12
C ASP A 32 11.89 -1.06 -2.94
N ILE A 33 11.81 -2.30 -3.44
CA ILE A 33 10.64 -3.17 -3.33
C ILE A 33 11.06 -4.43 -2.60
N LYS A 34 10.35 -4.77 -1.51
CA LYS A 34 10.56 -6.01 -0.77
C LYS A 34 9.31 -6.88 -0.83
N ILE A 35 9.47 -8.08 -1.37
CA ILE A 35 8.43 -9.11 -1.31
C ILE A 35 8.27 -9.52 0.17
N PHE A 36 7.05 -9.43 0.67
CA PHE A 36 6.72 -9.66 2.08
C PHE A 36 5.99 -10.98 2.28
N MET A 37 4.93 -11.22 1.50
CA MET A 37 4.13 -12.44 1.61
C MET A 37 3.42 -12.78 0.30
N THR A 38 2.85 -13.97 0.23
CA THR A 38 1.94 -14.33 -0.85
C THR A 38 0.61 -14.81 -0.28
N GLN A 39 -0.48 -14.60 -1.02
CA GLN A 39 -1.79 -15.09 -0.66
C GLN A 39 -2.50 -15.60 -1.91
N PRO A 40 -3.04 -16.83 -1.92
CA PRO A 40 -3.90 -17.28 -3.02
C PRO A 40 -5.20 -16.49 -3.02
N TRP A 41 -5.61 -16.00 -4.19
CA TRP A 41 -6.89 -15.32 -4.38
C TRP A 41 -7.79 -16.16 -5.29
N PRO A 42 -8.81 -16.83 -4.72
CA PRO A 42 -9.46 -17.99 -5.36
C PRO A 42 -10.36 -17.66 -6.56
N PHE A 43 -10.50 -16.39 -6.97
CA PHE A 43 -11.33 -16.03 -8.11
C PHE A 43 -10.67 -14.90 -8.94
N PRO A 44 -10.29 -15.12 -10.22
CA PRO A 44 -10.44 -16.32 -11.05
C PRO A 44 -9.33 -17.40 -10.91
N ALA A 45 -8.54 -17.36 -9.82
CA ALA A 45 -7.30 -18.12 -9.53
C ALA A 45 -6.02 -17.30 -9.74
N ASN A 46 -5.91 -16.22 -8.96
CA ASN A 46 -4.72 -15.37 -8.93
C ASN A 46 -3.84 -15.71 -7.72
N LEU A 47 -2.55 -15.39 -7.81
CA LEU A 47 -1.63 -15.36 -6.68
C LEU A 47 -1.32 -13.90 -6.37
N MET A 48 -1.71 -13.43 -5.20
CA MET A 48 -1.30 -12.11 -4.73
C MET A 48 0.11 -12.20 -4.18
N ILE A 49 1.01 -11.34 -4.66
CA ILE A 49 2.36 -11.18 -4.13
C ILE A 49 2.43 -9.82 -3.45
N GLY A 50 2.38 -9.84 -2.12
CA GLY A 50 2.36 -8.63 -1.31
C GLY A 50 3.77 -8.07 -1.18
N CYS A 51 3.93 -6.81 -1.57
CA CYS A 51 5.20 -6.11 -1.56
C CYS A 51 5.14 -4.86 -0.67
N ILE A 52 6.27 -4.50 -0.07
CA ILE A 52 6.46 -3.24 0.65
C ILE A 52 7.41 -2.38 -0.17
N ALA A 53 6.91 -1.24 -0.64
CA ALA A 53 7.69 -0.26 -1.38
C ALA A 53 8.21 0.84 -0.44
N THR A 54 9.43 1.31 -0.70
CA THR A 54 10.00 2.49 -0.03
C THR A 54 10.05 3.66 -1.00
N VAL A 55 9.56 4.81 -0.56
CA VAL A 55 9.58 6.08 -1.29
C VAL A 55 10.48 7.05 -0.54
N ASP A 56 11.36 7.72 -1.28
CA ASP A 56 12.20 8.80 -0.73
C ASP A 56 11.49 10.14 -0.93
N PHE A 57 11.09 10.77 0.17
CA PHE A 57 10.33 12.02 0.17
C PHE A 57 11.28 13.19 -0.08
N ASN A 58 11.24 13.73 -1.30
CA ASN A 58 12.16 14.75 -1.79
C ASN A 58 11.46 15.92 -2.50
N GLY A 59 10.14 16.00 -2.37
CA GLY A 59 9.27 16.97 -3.02
C GLY A 59 8.77 16.54 -4.40
N ILE A 60 9.29 15.45 -4.96
CA ILE A 60 8.98 14.99 -6.31
C ILE A 60 8.41 13.56 -6.28
N ASN A 61 9.12 12.62 -5.68
CA ASN A 61 8.78 11.19 -5.75
C ASN A 61 7.46 10.86 -5.04
N GLU A 62 7.10 11.61 -4.01
CA GLU A 62 5.89 11.42 -3.21
C GLU A 62 4.67 12.15 -3.76
N GLN A 63 4.80 12.89 -4.87
CA GLN A 63 3.68 13.62 -5.46
C GLN A 63 2.68 12.64 -6.06
N ILE A 64 1.43 12.74 -5.60
CA ILE A 64 0.34 11.91 -6.10
C ILE A 64 -0.24 12.54 -7.36
N TYR A 65 -0.33 11.75 -8.43
CA TYR A 65 -0.95 12.13 -9.69
C TYR A 65 -1.75 10.95 -10.27
N LEU A 66 -3.08 11.07 -10.24
CA LEU A 66 -4.05 10.06 -10.70
C LEU A 66 -4.44 10.23 -12.17
N GLY A 67 -3.62 10.91 -12.96
CA GLY A 67 -3.94 11.20 -14.36
C GLY A 67 -3.33 10.21 -15.36
N HIS A 68 -2.54 9.25 -14.91
CA HIS A 68 -1.94 8.21 -15.74
C HIS A 68 -2.93 7.07 -15.99
N ASP A 69 -3.57 6.56 -14.93
CA ASP A 69 -4.68 5.62 -14.98
C ASP A 69 -5.91 6.14 -14.23
N ARG A 70 -7.11 5.69 -14.63
CA ARG A 70 -8.41 6.06 -14.05
C ARG A 70 -8.98 4.99 -13.12
N GLU A 71 -8.17 4.03 -12.67
CA GLU A 71 -8.62 3.00 -11.74
C GLU A 71 -8.94 3.55 -10.34
N LEU A 72 -8.15 4.51 -9.87
CA LEU A 72 -8.33 5.13 -8.55
C LEU A 72 -9.16 6.42 -8.63
N ALA A 73 -10.15 6.53 -7.74
CA ALA A 73 -10.91 7.77 -7.55
C ALA A 73 -10.20 8.77 -6.63
N ASP A 74 -9.37 8.28 -5.70
CA ASP A 74 -8.61 9.08 -4.74
C ASP A 74 -7.39 8.29 -4.25
N ALA A 75 -6.32 9.01 -3.87
CA ALA A 75 -5.15 8.45 -3.22
C ALA A 75 -4.55 9.49 -2.28
N GLN A 76 -4.14 9.05 -1.08
CA GLN A 76 -3.66 9.93 -0.02
C GLN A 76 -2.54 9.27 0.76
N TRP A 77 -1.64 10.10 1.29
CA TRP A 77 -0.66 9.68 2.28
C TRP A 77 -1.30 9.66 3.67
N PHE A 78 -1.09 8.58 4.41
CA PHE A 78 -1.57 8.44 5.78
C PHE A 78 -0.40 8.29 6.74
N ASP A 79 -0.44 9.00 7.87
CA ASP A 79 0.55 8.84 8.93
C ASP A 79 0.40 7.46 9.59
N THR A 80 1.52 6.80 9.85
CA THR A 80 1.51 5.44 10.43
C THR A 80 0.88 5.41 11.82
N ASP A 81 1.01 6.48 12.61
CA ASP A 81 0.44 6.55 13.96
C ASP A 81 -1.09 6.72 13.90
N PHE A 82 -1.61 7.39 12.86
CA PHE A 82 -3.05 7.43 12.57
C PHE A 82 -3.58 6.04 12.20
N VAL A 83 -2.94 5.37 11.23
CA VAL A 83 -3.36 4.03 10.80
C VAL A 83 -3.22 3.01 11.95
N LYS A 84 -2.23 3.16 12.82
CA LYS A 84 -2.07 2.34 14.02
C LYS A 84 -3.26 2.42 14.95
N LYS A 85 -3.78 3.63 15.20
CA LYS A 85 -5.01 3.81 15.99
C LYS A 85 -6.20 3.13 15.32
N LEU A 86 -6.33 3.24 14.00
CA LEU A 86 -7.41 2.55 13.26
C LEU A 86 -7.35 1.01 13.40
N ILE A 87 -6.16 0.43 13.55
CA ILE A 87 -5.97 -1.02 13.69
C ILE A 87 -6.20 -1.51 15.12
N TYR A 88 -5.77 -0.74 16.13
CA TYR A 88 -5.64 -1.21 17.51
C TYR A 88 -6.58 -0.55 18.52
N ASP A 89 -7.14 0.62 18.23
CA ASP A 89 -8.05 1.31 19.16
C ASP A 89 -9.49 0.79 19.02
N ASP A 90 -10.28 0.92 20.09
CA ASP A 90 -11.66 0.43 20.11
C ASP A 90 -12.58 1.20 19.14
N PRO A 91 -13.50 0.50 18.45
CA PRO A 91 -14.55 1.14 17.64
C PRO A 91 -15.42 2.05 18.52
N GLY A 92 -15.30 3.36 18.35
CA GLY A 92 -16.03 4.36 19.15
C GLY A 92 -15.16 5.46 19.77
N THR A 93 -13.84 5.36 19.63
CA THR A 93 -12.92 6.48 19.85
C THR A 93 -12.97 7.46 18.67
N ASP A 94 -12.62 8.74 18.87
CA ASP A 94 -12.44 9.74 17.79
C ASP A 94 -11.25 9.42 16.85
N ALA A 95 -10.77 8.16 16.84
CA ALA A 95 -9.63 7.71 16.05
C ALA A 95 -9.91 7.66 14.53
N ASN A 96 -11.18 7.70 14.11
CA ASN A 96 -11.57 7.63 12.70
C ASN A 96 -12.54 8.75 12.28
N PRO A 97 -12.12 10.02 12.34
CA PRO A 97 -13.00 11.16 12.03
C PRO A 97 -13.49 11.14 10.57
N ASP A 98 -12.68 10.61 9.66
CA ASP A 98 -12.96 10.57 8.21
C ASP A 98 -13.69 9.30 7.76
N GLY A 99 -14.05 8.39 8.69
CA GLY A 99 -14.78 7.16 8.37
C GLY A 99 -14.00 6.20 7.47
N ILE A 100 -12.67 6.19 7.54
CA ILE A 100 -11.79 5.32 6.77
C ILE A 100 -12.09 3.85 7.11
N ILE A 101 -12.43 3.07 6.08
CA ILE A 101 -12.65 1.62 6.22
C ILE A 101 -11.36 0.88 5.86
N LEU A 102 -10.88 0.03 6.77
CA LEU A 102 -9.76 -0.87 6.50
C LEU A 102 -10.23 -2.15 5.78
N PRO A 103 -9.36 -2.79 4.99
CA PRO A 103 -9.64 -4.12 4.45
C PRO A 103 -9.85 -5.14 5.58
N THR A 104 -10.46 -6.28 5.27
CA THR A 104 -10.67 -7.32 6.29
C THR A 104 -9.34 -7.87 6.81
N PRO A 105 -9.24 -8.26 8.10
CA PRO A 105 -8.00 -8.74 8.68
C PRO A 105 -7.34 -9.90 7.94
N GLU A 106 -8.12 -10.73 7.25
CA GLU A 106 -7.65 -11.90 6.51
C GLU A 106 -7.04 -11.52 5.14
N SER A 107 -7.27 -10.31 4.65
CA SER A 107 -6.80 -9.88 3.32
C SER A 107 -5.31 -9.52 3.32
N ILE A 108 -4.62 -9.81 2.21
CA ILE A 108 -3.21 -9.44 2.03
C ILE A 108 -2.97 -7.94 2.20
N ALA A 109 -3.91 -7.09 1.75
CA ALA A 109 -3.79 -5.66 1.91
C ALA A 109 -3.79 -5.23 3.37
N TYR A 110 -4.67 -5.80 4.20
CA TYR A 110 -4.63 -5.53 5.64
C TYR A 110 -3.30 -5.97 6.25
N GLN A 111 -2.80 -7.16 5.88
CA GLN A 111 -1.53 -7.67 6.39
C GLN A 111 -0.34 -6.78 5.99
N LEU A 112 -0.33 -6.24 4.77
CA LEU A 112 0.69 -5.29 4.32
C LEU A 112 0.63 -3.96 5.09
N ILE A 113 -0.57 -3.39 5.25
CA ILE A 113 -0.78 -2.15 6.03
C ILE A 113 -0.28 -2.36 7.46
N LYS A 114 -0.70 -3.45 8.11
CA LYS A 114 -0.27 -3.79 9.47
C LYS A 114 1.24 -3.98 9.57
N ALA A 115 1.87 -4.65 8.61
CA ALA A 115 3.31 -4.85 8.58
C ALA A 115 4.11 -3.54 8.50
N VAL A 116 3.62 -2.56 7.71
CA VAL A 116 4.24 -1.23 7.62
C VAL A 116 4.07 -0.45 8.92
N VAL A 117 2.87 -0.48 9.51
CA VAL A 117 2.56 0.21 10.78
C VAL A 117 3.34 -0.34 11.97
N ASP A 118 3.53 -1.66 12.03
CA ASP A 118 4.24 -2.31 13.13
C ASP A 118 5.76 -2.19 13.02
N LYS A 119 6.28 -1.79 11.85
CA LYS A 119 7.70 -1.63 11.63
C LYS A 119 8.23 -0.49 12.52
N PRO A 120 9.30 -0.70 13.31
CA PRO A 120 9.90 0.38 14.09
C PRO A 120 10.32 1.53 13.16
N LYS A 121 9.95 2.77 13.50
CA LYS A 121 10.51 3.96 12.82
C LYS A 121 12.03 3.83 12.89
N ALA A 122 12.69 3.79 11.74
CA ALA A 122 14.14 3.64 11.70
C ALA A 122 14.76 4.78 12.53
N SER A 123 15.46 4.43 13.61
CA SER A 123 16.21 5.41 14.38
C SER A 123 17.18 6.11 13.44
N LYS A 124 17.04 7.43 13.30
CA LYS A 124 18.05 8.27 12.69
C LYS A 124 19.32 8.12 13.54
N PHE A 125 20.29 7.36 13.07
CA PHE A 125 21.67 7.44 13.55
C PHE A 125 22.38 8.58 12.84
#